data_AF-A0A817DV62-F1
#
_entry.id   AF-A0A817DV62-F1
#
_cell.length_a   1.000
_cell.length_b   1.000
_cell.length_c   1.000
_cell.angle_alpha   90.00
_cell.angle_beta   90.00
_cell.angle_gamma   90.00
#
_symmetry.space_group_name_H-M   'P 1'
#
loop_
_entity.id
_entity.type
_entity.pdbx_description
1 polymer ?
#
loop_
_entity_poly.entity_id
_entity_poly.type
_entity_poly.pdbx_seq_one_letter_code
_entity_poly.pdbx_strand_id
1 'polypeptide(L)'
;MPEIGSCTDITCDDEIKELYECHCCLRLVCLYHLNGHVEITKQNKQQQLYNLRNELNTVVNTLKLIVEEKLLTIEREQNLIEQAKKFLDVPSSSIDELQNIFEKINQTIASNRSGKN
;
A
#
# COMPACT_ATOMS: atom_id res chain seq x y z
N MET A 1 -52.29 6.07 0.48
CA MET A 1 -52.04 7.51 0.27
C MET A 1 -51.06 7.93 1.35
N PRO A 2 -49.85 8.44 1.06
CA PRO A 2 -48.96 8.91 2.11
C PRO A 2 -49.49 10.26 2.62
N GLU A 3 -49.75 10.34 3.91
CA GLU A 3 -50.09 11.58 4.60
C GLU A 3 -48.94 12.57 4.41
N ILE A 4 -49.24 13.69 3.76
CA ILE A 4 -48.34 14.82 3.58
C ILE A 4 -48.13 15.42 4.96
N GLY A 5 -47.06 15.00 5.64
CA GLY A 5 -46.64 15.53 6.93
C GLY A 5 -46.28 17.00 6.80
N SER A 6 -47.27 17.86 6.99
CA SER A 6 -47.14 19.29 7.24
C SER A 6 -46.16 19.51 8.39
N CYS A 7 -45.13 20.33 8.19
CA CYS A 7 -44.26 20.80 9.25
C CYS A 7 -45.06 21.66 10.24
N THR A 8 -45.73 21.04 11.22
CA THR A 8 -46.43 21.71 12.31
C THR A 8 -45.54 21.98 13.52
N ASP A 9 -44.21 22.03 13.37
CA ASP A 9 -43.29 22.42 14.44
C ASP A 9 -42.89 23.91 14.32
N ILE A 10 -43.77 24.74 14.88
CA ILE A 10 -43.56 25.89 15.78
C ILE A 10 -42.85 27.19 15.30
N THR A 11 -42.19 27.32 14.14
CA THR A 11 -41.54 28.64 13.81
C THR A 11 -41.57 29.12 12.36
N CYS A 12 -42.37 28.54 11.46
CA CYS A 12 -42.69 29.27 10.22
C CYS A 12 -43.79 30.28 10.59
N ASP A 13 -43.42 31.51 10.97
CA ASP A 13 -44.37 32.61 11.21
C ASP A 13 -45.40 32.65 10.05
N ASP A 14 -46.67 32.88 10.37
CA ASP A 14 -47.80 32.88 9.43
C ASP A 14 -47.65 33.88 8.25
N GLU A 15 -46.62 34.72 8.28
CA GLU A 15 -46.21 35.64 7.21
C GLU A 15 -45.37 34.97 6.09
N ILE A 16 -44.73 33.82 6.37
CA ILE A 16 -43.91 33.06 5.39
C ILE A 16 -44.77 31.93 4.78
N LYS A 17 -45.78 32.30 3.99
CA LYS A 17 -46.75 31.37 3.39
C LYS A 17 -46.25 30.58 2.18
N GLU A 18 -45.07 30.88 1.66
CA GLU A 18 -44.52 30.15 0.51
C GLU A 18 -43.79 28.89 0.95
N LEU A 19 -44.42 27.75 0.64
CA LEU A 19 -43.85 26.43 0.82
C LEU A 19 -43.09 26.01 -0.45
N TYR A 20 -41.90 25.47 -0.26
CA TYR A 20 -41.02 24.99 -1.33
C TYR A 20 -40.83 23.48 -1.20
N GLU A 21 -40.75 22.78 -2.32
CA GLU A 21 -40.44 21.35 -2.31
C GLU A 21 -38.94 21.15 -2.03
N CYS A 22 -38.63 20.47 -0.93
CA CYS A 22 -37.25 20.11 -0.59
C CYS A 22 -36.89 18.76 -1.21
N HIS A 23 -35.97 18.75 -2.17
CA HIS A 23 -35.47 17.51 -2.77
C HIS A 23 -34.67 16.60 -1.82
N CYS A 24 -34.19 17.12 -0.68
CA CYS A 24 -33.45 16.32 0.31
C CYS A 24 -34.35 15.41 1.14
N CYS A 25 -35.58 15.83 1.43
CA CYS A 25 -36.53 15.09 2.27
C CYS A 25 -37.87 14.81 1.59
N LEU A 26 -38.06 15.29 0.36
CA LEU A 26 -39.28 15.16 -0.45
C LEU A 26 -40.53 15.70 0.26
N ARG A 27 -40.38 16.83 0.97
CA ARG A 27 -41.45 17.49 1.73
C ARG A 27 -41.52 18.97 1.40
N LEU A 28 -42.71 19.54 1.57
CA LEU A 28 -42.94 20.99 1.52
C LEU A 28 -42.42 21.64 2.80
N VAL A 29 -41.55 22.63 2.67
CA VAL A 29 -40.90 23.36 3.79
C VAL A 29 -40.87 24.86 3.51
N CYS A 30 -40.90 25.70 4.56
CA CYS A 30 -40.70 27.14 4.38
C CYS A 30 -39.24 27.47 4.03
N LEU A 31 -38.99 28.62 3.41
CA LEU A 31 -37.67 29.02 2.89
C LEU A 31 -36.55 28.98 3.95
N TYR A 32 -36.87 29.36 5.20
CA TYR A 32 -35.92 29.29 6.31
C TYR A 32 -35.43 27.85 6.58
N HIS A 33 -36.35 26.89 6.63
CA HIS A 33 -36.01 25.48 6.79
C HIS A 33 -35.26 24.93 5.57
N LEU A 34 -35.63 25.34 4.36
CA LEU A 34 -34.90 24.96 3.14
C LEU A 34 -33.43 25.40 3.20
N ASN A 35 -33.17 26.63 3.62
CA ASN A 35 -31.81 27.15 3.81
C ASN A 35 -31.04 26.37 4.88
N GLY A 36 -31.69 26.00 5.99
CA GLY A 36 -31.10 25.13 7.02
C GLY A 36 -30.66 23.77 6.46
N HIS A 37 -31.51 23.12 5.65
CA HIS A 37 -31.18 21.85 5.00
C HIS A 37 -30.00 21.97 4.02
N VAL A 38 -29.93 23.06 3.26
CA VAL A 38 -28.82 23.33 2.33
C VAL A 38 -27.50 23.45 3.09
N GLU A 39 -27.47 24.20 4.20
CA GLU A 39 -26.25 24.37 5.01
C GLU A 39 -25.82 23.06 5.69
N ILE A 40 -26.77 22.29 6.25
CA ILE A 40 -26.48 20.95 6.82
C ILE A 40 -25.90 20.03 5.74
N THR A 41 -26.48 20.02 4.53
CA THR A 41 -25.99 19.20 3.42
C THR A 41 -24.58 19.58 3.01
N LYS A 42 -24.28 20.88 2.98
CA LYS A 42 -22.95 21.40 2.67
C LYS A 42 -21.92 20.99 3.73
N GLN A 43 -22.26 21.12 5.01
CA GLN A 43 -21.41 20.69 6.12
C GLN A 43 -21.15 19.18 6.08
N ASN A 44 -22.20 18.37 5.84
CA ASN A 44 -22.07 16.92 5.73
C ASN A 44 -21.13 16.52 4.58
N LYS A 45 -21.25 17.17 3.41
CA LYS A 45 -20.34 16.93 2.28
C LYS A 45 -18.90 17.31 2.62
N GLN A 46 -18.69 18.44 3.29
CA GLN A 46 -17.35 18.86 3.73
C GLN A 46 -16.74 17.87 4.72
N GLN A 47 -17.53 17.37 5.68
CA GLN A 47 -17.09 16.36 6.64
C GLN A 47 -16.74 15.04 5.93
N GLN A 48 -17.55 14.60 4.98
CA GLN A 48 -17.27 13.40 4.18
C GLN A 48 -15.96 13.53 3.40
N LEU A 49 -15.73 14.67 2.74
CA LEU A 49 -14.48 14.93 2.01
C LEU A 49 -13.26 14.96 2.95
N TYR A 50 -13.42 15.53 4.15
CA TYR A 50 -12.37 15.54 5.16
C TYR A 50 -12.02 14.12 5.62
N ASN A 51 -13.03 13.29 5.90
CA ASN A 51 -12.83 11.89 6.31
C ASN A 51 -12.14 11.09 5.19
N LEU A 52 -12.61 11.20 3.94
CA LEU A 52 -12.00 10.52 2.79
C LEU A 52 -10.54 10.95 2.58
N ARG A 53 -10.23 12.24 2.75
CA ARG A 53 -8.85 12.75 2.69
C ARG A 53 -7.98 12.12 3.77
N ASN A 54 -8.49 11.99 5.00
CA ASN A 54 -7.74 11.40 6.10
C ASN A 54 -7.51 9.90 5.92
N GLU A 55 -8.52 9.17 5.44
CA GLU A 55 -8.40 7.75 5.09
C GLU A 55 -7.35 7.56 3.99
N LEU A 56 -7.40 8.36 2.92
CA LEU A 56 -6.41 8.32 1.84
C LEU A 56 -4.99 8.59 2.37
N ASN A 57 -4.82 9.63 3.20
CA ASN A 57 -3.53 9.95 3.80
C ASN A 57 -2.99 8.78 4.66
N THR A 58 -3.88 8.12 5.39
CA THR A 58 -3.52 6.96 6.21
C THR A 58 -3.03 5.82 5.33
N VAL A 59 -3.80 5.47 4.28
CA VAL A 59 -3.44 4.41 3.33
C VAL A 59 -2.10 4.70 2.64
N VAL A 60 -1.88 5.94 2.19
CA VAL A 60 -0.62 6.35 1.55
C VAL A 60 0.56 6.19 2.50
N ASN A 61 0.42 6.62 3.75
CA ASN A 61 1.49 6.50 4.75
C ASN A 61 1.78 5.02 5.07
N THR A 62 0.76 4.18 5.22
CA THR A 62 0.93 2.75 5.44
C THR A 62 1.64 2.09 4.26
N LEU A 63 1.24 2.40 3.02
CA LEU A 63 1.89 1.87 1.82
C LEU A 63 3.36 2.29 1.74
N LYS A 64 3.68 3.54 2.07
CA LYS A 64 5.06 4.03 2.09
C LYS A 64 5.93 3.22 3.05
N LEU A 65 5.45 2.97 4.28
CA LEU A 65 6.16 2.16 5.25
C LEU A 65 6.39 0.71 4.78
N ILE A 66 5.37 0.09 4.17
CA ILE A 66 5.48 -1.27 3.62
C ILE A 66 6.54 -1.32 2.51
N VAL A 67 6.55 -0.33 1.62
CA VAL A 67 7.53 -0.26 0.52
C VAL A 67 8.95 -0.10 1.08
N GLU A 68 9.15 0.78 2.06
CA GLU A 68 10.45 0.96 2.73
C GLU A 68 10.93 -0.33 3.41
N GLU A 69 10.05 -1.05 4.11
CA GLU A 69 10.38 -2.34 4.73
C GLU A 69 10.77 -3.42 3.70
N LYS A 70 10.04 -3.47 2.57
CA LYS A 70 10.34 -4.42 1.49
C LYS A 70 11.65 -4.11 0.80
N LEU A 71 11.99 -2.84 0.60
CA LEU A 71 13.29 -2.45 0.06
C LEU A 71 14.44 -2.92 0.96
N LEU A 72 14.31 -2.73 2.28
CA LEU A 72 15.31 -3.21 3.25
C LEU A 72 15.44 -4.74 3.24
N THR A 73 14.34 -5.45 3.05
CA THR A 73 14.36 -6.92 2.95
C THR A 73 15.09 -7.37 1.69
N ILE A 74 14.79 -6.76 0.54
CA ILE A 74 15.45 -7.06 -0.74
C ILE A 74 16.96 -6.80 -0.63
N GLU A 75 17.37 -5.68 -0.03
CA GLU A 75 18.78 -5.37 0.16
C GLU A 75 19.50 -6.42 1.02
N ARG A 76 18.87 -6.88 2.10
CA ARG A 76 19.42 -7.96 2.94
C ARG A 76 19.53 -9.28 2.17
N GLU A 77 18.51 -9.64 1.40
CA GLU A 77 18.53 -10.86 0.58
C GLU A 77 19.63 -10.79 -0.49
N GLN A 78 19.82 -9.65 -1.14
CA GLN A 78 20.91 -9.44 -2.10
C GLN A 78 22.29 -9.63 -1.46
N ASN A 79 22.48 -9.06 -0.27
CA ASN A 79 23.72 -9.25 0.50
C ASN A 79 23.96 -10.73 0.85
N LEU A 80 22.92 -11.45 1.27
CA LEU A 80 23.01 -12.89 1.56
C LEU A 80 23.35 -13.71 0.30
N ILE A 81 22.74 -13.37 -0.84
CA ILE A 81 23.05 -14.01 -2.12
C ILE A 81 24.50 -13.76 -2.52
N GLU A 82 25.02 -12.54 -2.34
CA GLU A 82 26.40 -12.22 -2.65
C GLU A 82 27.38 -12.99 -1.74
N GLN A 83 27.07 -13.09 -0.44
CA GLN A 83 27.85 -13.90 0.48
C GLN A 83 27.83 -15.38 0.07
N ALA A 84 26.65 -15.92 -0.25
CA ALA A 84 26.52 -17.31 -0.70
C ALA A 84 27.32 -17.58 -1.99
N LYS A 85 27.34 -16.64 -2.94
CA LYS A 85 28.18 -16.75 -4.14
C LYS A 85 29.67 -16.84 -3.80
N LYS A 86 30.17 -15.97 -2.91
CA LYS A 86 31.56 -16.02 -2.43
C LYS A 86 31.89 -17.37 -1.78
N PHE A 87 30.96 -17.93 -1.01
CA PHE A 87 31.13 -19.26 -0.40
C PHE A 87 31.11 -20.40 -1.42
N LEU A 88 30.42 -20.27 -2.55
CA LEU A 88 30.39 -21.28 -3.61
C LEU A 88 31.61 -21.20 -4.54
N ASP A 89 32.17 -20.01 -4.75
CA ASP A 89 33.35 -19.81 -5.61
C ASP A 89 34.64 -20.37 -4.98
N VAL A 90 34.77 -20.32 -3.65
CA VAL A 90 35.97 -20.80 -2.92
C VAL A 90 36.18 -22.33 -3.03
N PRO A 91 35.15 -23.18 -2.90
CA PRO A 91 35.26 -24.61 -3.16
C PRO A 91 35.64 -24.93 -4.60
N SER A 92 35.10 -24.23 -5.60
CA SER A 92 35.45 -24.50 -7.00
C SER A 92 36.92 -24.23 -7.29
N SER A 93 37.46 -23.09 -6.83
CA SER A 93 38.89 -22.80 -7.02
C SER A 93 39.77 -23.81 -6.27
N SER A 94 39.35 -24.24 -5.08
CA SER A 94 40.08 -25.22 -4.29
C SER A 94 40.07 -26.62 -4.94
N ILE A 95 38.95 -27.02 -5.55
CA ILE A 95 38.84 -28.29 -6.28
C ILE A 95 39.72 -28.28 -7.53
N ASP A 96 39.71 -27.18 -8.29
CA ASP A 96 40.55 -27.02 -9.49
C ASP A 96 42.04 -27.05 -9.16
N GLU A 97 42.44 -26.44 -8.03
CA GLU A 97 43.81 -26.51 -7.51
C GLU A 97 44.20 -27.95 -7.11
N LEU A 98 43.31 -28.66 -6.42
CA LEU A 98 43.55 -30.05 -6.03
C LEU A 98 43.65 -30.99 -7.24
N GLN A 99 42.81 -30.78 -8.27
CA GLN A 99 42.89 -31.54 -9.52
C GLN A 99 44.23 -31.32 -10.23
N ASN A 100 44.69 -30.07 -10.33
CA ASN A 100 46.00 -29.73 -10.90
C ASN A 100 47.17 -30.38 -10.12
N ILE A 101 47.11 -30.38 -8.79
CA ILE A 101 48.11 -31.05 -7.95
C ILE A 101 48.10 -32.57 -8.22
N PHE A 102 46.92 -33.18 -8.26
CA PHE A 102 46.76 -34.61 -8.50
C PHE A 102 47.29 -35.02 -9.89
N GLU A 103 47.04 -34.20 -10.90
CA GLU A 103 47.54 -34.43 -12.26
C GLU A 103 49.07 -34.33 -12.33
N LYS A 104 49.68 -33.35 -11.66
CA LYS A 104 51.14 -33.24 -11.54
C LYS A 104 51.76 -34.42 -10.80
N ILE A 105 51.13 -34.90 -9.74
CA ILE A 105 51.57 -36.11 -9.01
C ILE A 105 51.52 -37.32 -9.96
N ASN A 106 50.43 -37.50 -10.70
CA ASN A 106 50.29 -38.61 -11.65
C ASN A 106 51.31 -38.55 -12.78
N GLN A 107 51.58 -37.37 -13.34
CA GLN A 107 52.63 -37.17 -14.35
C GLN A 107 54.02 -37.50 -13.78
N THR A 108 54.29 -37.11 -12.54
CA THR A 108 55.55 -37.44 -11.85
C THR A 108 55.69 -38.95 -11.62
N ILE A 109 54.64 -39.62 -11.17
CA ILE A 109 54.61 -41.08 -11.00
C ILE A 109 54.81 -41.78 -12.34
N ALA A 110 54.14 -41.33 -13.40
CA ALA A 110 54.29 -41.88 -14.75
C ALA A 110 55.72 -41.72 -15.27
N SER A 111 56.31 -40.53 -15.11
CA SER A 111 57.69 -40.22 -15.51
C SER A 111 58.72 -41.06 -14.76
N ASN A 112 58.52 -41.27 -13.45
CA ASN A 112 59.36 -42.13 -12.62
C ASN A 112 59.25 -43.62 -12.99
N ARG A 113 58.10 -44.05 -13.53
CA ARG A 113 57.91 -45.42 -14.03
C ARG A 113 58.52 -45.62 -15.42
N SER A 114 58.52 -44.60 -16.28
CA SER A 114 59.12 -44.66 -17.62
C SER A 114 60.64 -44.44 -17.62
N GLY A 115 61.20 -43.79 -16.60
CA GLY A 115 62.64 -43.51 -16.46
C GLY A 115 63.48 -44.63 -15.81
N LYS A 116 62.86 -45.76 -15.46
CA LYS A 116 63.59 -46.98 -15.06
C LYS A 116 63.84 -47.85 -16.30
N ASN A 117 64.90 -47.55 -17.03
CA ASN A 117 65.63 -48.47 -17.91
C ASN A 117 67.11 -48.10 -17.87
#